data_AF-H6KZ55-F1
#
_entry.id   AF-H6KZ55-F1
#
_cell.length_a   1.000
_cell.length_b   1.000
_cell.length_c   1.000
_cell.angle_alpha   90.00
_cell.angle_beta   90.00
_cell.angle_gamma   90.00
#
_symmetry.space_group_name_H-M   'P 1'
#
loop_
_entity.id
_entity.type
_entity.pdbx_description
1 polymer ?
#
loop_
_entity_poly.entity_id
_entity_poly.type
_entity_poly.pdbx_seq_one_letter_code
_entity_poly.pdbx_strand_id
1 'polypeptide(L)'
;MKMLKNWALLVLLLVSLAACKESAPKAEQQDESKVEESAAAPQEEAKEVAPEVKLSFPTGEYGSLILGFQGNQLTGYYDMPLGSGNGCSFFLEGQLAEAGKEVAVKAYFPGSDEVVEGSLKQEEQAVTLKLAANPGGQCDPSLYGEGEKLFLSQPAGYLRVGVLSQDAKLYGDAKKSEAKGQLEKFSVVLVLAEENGLLQIAEMNQAAKGWISADELFPLR
;
A
#
# COMPACT_ATOMS: atom_id res chain seq x y z
N MET A 1 47.68 -22.48 -10.55
CA MET A 1 47.56 -22.01 -11.96
C MET A 1 46.44 -20.98 -11.96
N LYS A 2 46.74 -19.67 -12.05
CA LYS A 2 46.76 -18.83 -13.29
C LYS A 2 45.38 -18.88 -13.98
N MET A 3 44.62 -17.80 -14.22
CA MET A 3 44.85 -16.34 -14.30
C MET A 3 43.50 -15.63 -13.96
N LEU A 4 43.38 -14.43 -13.35
CA LEU A 4 43.82 -13.08 -13.71
C LEU A 4 43.50 -12.63 -15.15
N LYS A 5 42.49 -11.75 -15.33
CA LYS A 5 42.67 -10.38 -15.91
C LYS A 5 41.33 -9.73 -16.31
N ASN A 6 41.13 -8.52 -15.78
CA ASN A 6 40.73 -7.24 -16.41
C ASN A 6 39.46 -7.24 -17.30
N TRP A 7 38.62 -6.21 -17.27
CA TRP A 7 38.91 -4.89 -17.81
C TRP A 7 38.41 -3.74 -16.92
N ALA A 8 39.18 -2.66 -16.96
CA ALA A 8 39.04 -1.41 -16.23
C ALA A 8 38.80 -0.25 -17.23
N LEU A 9 38.57 0.94 -16.65
CA LEU A 9 38.43 2.31 -17.21
C LEU A 9 36.98 2.69 -17.59
N LEU A 10 36.45 3.86 -17.20
CA LEU A 10 37.00 5.22 -17.31
C LEU A 10 36.37 6.15 -16.22
N VAL A 11 37.13 6.76 -15.29
CA VAL A 11 37.60 8.19 -15.21
C VAL A 11 36.49 9.20 -14.81
N LEU A 12 36.46 9.71 -13.54
CA LEU A 12 37.08 10.96 -13.01
C LEU A 12 36.55 12.23 -13.71
N LEU A 13 35.94 13.24 -13.05
CA LEU A 13 36.51 14.39 -12.30
C LEU A 13 35.41 15.49 -12.44
N LEU A 14 34.97 16.31 -11.47
CA LEU A 14 35.69 17.36 -10.75
C LEU A 14 34.85 17.85 -9.55
N VAL A 15 35.48 17.86 -8.38
CA VAL A 15 35.17 18.80 -7.29
C VAL A 15 36.18 19.94 -7.42
N SER A 16 35.75 21.19 -7.37
CA SER A 16 36.64 22.32 -7.14
C SER A 16 35.94 23.36 -6.29
N LEU A 17 36.45 23.51 -5.07
CA LEU A 17 36.23 24.66 -4.21
C LEU A 17 36.74 25.93 -4.93
N ALA A 18 35.98 27.01 -4.81
CA ALA A 18 36.53 28.36 -4.88
C ALA A 18 36.00 29.13 -3.67
N ALA A 19 36.90 29.36 -2.71
CA ALA A 19 36.75 30.37 -1.67
C ALA A 19 37.68 31.54 -2.01
N CYS A 20 37.13 32.72 -2.27
CA CYS A 20 37.80 34.04 -2.16
C CYS A 20 36.67 35.07 -1.92
N LYS A 21 36.44 35.56 -0.71
CA LYS A 21 37.11 36.69 -0.03
C LYS A 21 36.73 38.07 -0.63
N GLU A 22 35.67 38.64 -0.04
CA GLU A 22 35.52 40.01 0.45
C GLU A 22 36.46 41.10 -0.10
N SER A 23 35.89 42.11 -0.77
CA SER A 23 36.28 43.54 -0.72
C SER A 23 35.23 44.40 -1.45
N ALA A 24 34.59 45.34 -0.75
CA ALA A 24 33.98 46.53 -1.34
C ALA A 24 34.99 47.70 -1.22
N PRO A 25 34.92 48.75 -2.07
CA PRO A 25 34.07 49.90 -1.71
C PRO A 25 33.45 50.71 -2.89
N LYS A 26 32.41 51.48 -2.52
CA LYS A 26 31.87 52.77 -3.04
C LYS A 26 32.49 53.38 -4.32
N ALA A 27 31.65 53.86 -5.25
CA ALA A 27 31.10 55.23 -5.27
C ALA A 27 30.43 55.58 -6.62
N GLU A 28 29.42 56.44 -6.52
CA GLU A 28 28.97 57.47 -7.48
C GLU A 28 28.00 57.18 -8.64
N GLN A 29 27.13 58.18 -8.78
CA GLN A 29 25.88 58.31 -9.52
C GLN A 29 26.12 58.63 -10.99
N GLN A 30 25.17 58.26 -11.86
CA GLN A 30 24.66 59.20 -12.86
C GLN A 30 23.27 58.78 -13.39
N ASP A 31 22.57 59.82 -13.79
CA ASP A 31 21.14 60.00 -14.00
C ASP A 31 20.71 59.71 -15.44
N GLU A 32 19.40 59.82 -15.68
CA GLU A 32 18.71 60.08 -16.97
C GLU A 32 18.11 58.88 -17.74
N SER A 33 16.84 58.61 -17.41
CA SER A 33 15.67 58.62 -18.30
C SER A 33 15.80 58.05 -19.74
N LYS A 34 15.02 57.00 -20.05
CA LYS A 34 14.19 56.94 -21.26
C LYS A 34 13.04 55.92 -21.13
N VAL A 35 11.84 56.39 -21.45
CA VAL A 35 10.59 55.63 -21.61
C VAL A 35 10.57 54.97 -22.98
N GLU A 36 10.25 53.67 -23.05
CA GLU A 36 9.75 52.93 -24.23
C GLU A 36 9.19 51.60 -23.70
N GLU A 37 7.88 51.50 -23.50
CA GLU A 37 6.90 50.95 -24.44
C GLU A 37 6.82 49.40 -24.41
N SER A 38 5.84 48.94 -23.63
CA SER A 38 4.90 47.86 -23.92
C SER A 38 5.36 46.72 -24.85
N ALA A 39 5.62 45.55 -24.25
CA ALA A 39 5.19 44.27 -24.81
C ALA A 39 4.86 43.31 -23.66
N ALA A 40 3.58 43.22 -23.31
CA ALA A 40 3.07 42.17 -22.43
C ALA A 40 3.19 40.84 -23.18
N ALA A 41 4.14 40.00 -22.76
CA ALA A 41 4.19 38.60 -23.16
C ALA A 41 3.03 37.85 -22.49
N PRO A 42 2.35 36.91 -23.18
CA PRO A 42 1.31 36.11 -22.56
C PRO A 42 1.94 35.24 -21.46
N GLN A 43 1.48 35.41 -20.22
CA GLN A 43 1.75 34.44 -19.17
C GLN A 43 0.98 33.17 -19.52
N GLU A 44 1.68 32.21 -20.12
CA GLU A 44 1.23 30.83 -20.17
C GLU A 44 1.22 30.34 -18.72
N GLU A 45 0.03 30.29 -18.11
CA GLU A 45 -0.19 29.62 -16.83
C GLU A 45 0.30 28.19 -16.98
N ALA A 46 1.53 27.94 -16.51
CA ALA A 46 2.01 26.61 -16.25
C ALA A 46 1.06 26.02 -15.21
N LYS A 47 0.11 25.22 -15.68
CA LYS A 47 -0.77 24.41 -14.85
C LYS A 47 0.16 23.51 -14.04
N GLU A 48 0.41 23.89 -12.80
CA GLU A 48 1.15 23.10 -11.83
C GLU A 48 0.35 21.80 -11.67
N VAL A 49 0.74 20.78 -12.42
CA VAL A 49 0.25 19.43 -12.23
C VAL A 49 0.80 19.03 -10.87
N ALA A 50 -0.06 19.14 -9.85
CA ALA A 50 0.26 18.66 -8.52
C ALA A 50 0.91 17.27 -8.67
N PRO A 51 2.09 17.04 -8.06
CA PRO A 51 2.75 15.75 -8.20
C PRO A 51 1.74 14.67 -7.79
N GLU A 52 1.53 13.67 -8.66
CA GLU A 52 0.79 12.47 -8.29
C GLU A 52 1.47 11.92 -7.04
N VAL A 53 0.87 12.17 -5.88
CA VAL A 53 1.43 11.68 -4.62
C VAL A 53 1.25 10.16 -4.71
N LYS A 54 2.37 9.47 -4.85
CA LYS A 54 2.39 8.01 -4.93
C LYS A 54 2.36 7.51 -3.50
N LEU A 55 1.17 7.36 -2.93
CA LEU A 55 1.02 6.53 -1.74
C LEU A 55 1.40 5.11 -2.14
N SER A 56 2.54 4.63 -1.65
CA SER A 56 2.84 3.21 -1.67
C SER A 56 2.68 2.71 -0.25
N PHE A 57 1.46 2.41 0.18
CA PHE A 57 1.33 1.42 1.23
C PHE A 57 1.89 0.11 0.64
N PRO A 58 3.02 -0.42 1.14
CA PRO A 58 3.51 -1.68 0.61
C PRO A 58 2.51 -2.77 0.97
N THR A 59 2.06 -3.51 -0.05
CA THR A 59 1.38 -4.78 0.18
C THR A 59 2.29 -5.70 0.97
N GLY A 60 1.75 -6.36 2.00
CA GLY A 60 2.56 -7.19 2.88
C GLY A 60 1.94 -7.49 4.22
N GLU A 61 2.76 -8.10 5.05
CA GLU A 61 2.44 -8.45 6.43
C GLU A 61 3.01 -7.39 7.37
N TYR A 62 2.19 -7.02 8.35
CA TYR A 62 2.44 -6.01 9.38
C TYR A 62 2.17 -6.64 10.76
N GLY A 63 2.92 -7.69 11.10
CA GLY A 63 2.64 -8.49 12.29
C GLY A 63 1.29 -9.21 12.18
N SER A 64 0.31 -8.82 13.01
CA SER A 64 -1.05 -9.40 13.01
C SER A 64 -1.94 -8.91 11.87
N LEU A 65 -1.50 -7.94 11.05
CA LEU A 65 -2.27 -7.37 9.96
C LEU A 65 -1.65 -7.71 8.61
N ILE A 66 -2.47 -8.13 7.66
CA ILE A 66 -2.09 -8.35 6.27
C ILE A 66 -2.83 -7.34 5.40
N LEU A 67 -2.13 -6.63 4.52
CA LEU A 67 -2.69 -5.58 3.67
C LEU A 67 -2.39 -5.81 2.19
N GLY A 68 -3.42 -5.67 1.36
CA GLY A 68 -3.33 -5.69 -0.10
C GLY A 68 -3.96 -4.44 -0.73
N PHE A 69 -3.34 -3.98 -1.82
CA PHE A 69 -3.74 -2.77 -2.54
C PHE A 69 -3.91 -3.06 -4.03
N GLN A 70 -5.11 -2.85 -4.55
CA GLN A 70 -5.42 -2.96 -5.98
C GLN A 70 -5.95 -1.62 -6.48
N GLY A 71 -5.09 -0.85 -7.15
CA GLY A 71 -5.39 0.54 -7.47
C GLY A 71 -5.60 1.35 -6.20
N ASN A 72 -6.80 1.94 -6.05
CA ASN A 72 -7.17 2.71 -4.86
C ASN A 72 -7.94 1.88 -3.80
N GLN A 73 -8.21 0.60 -4.06
CA GLN A 73 -8.89 -0.28 -3.12
C GLN A 73 -7.88 -0.85 -2.12
N LEU A 74 -8.13 -0.64 -0.84
CA LEU A 74 -7.47 -1.29 0.28
C LEU A 74 -8.31 -2.48 0.74
N THR A 75 -7.64 -3.60 1.00
CA THR A 75 -8.20 -4.77 1.69
C THR A 75 -7.19 -5.31 2.69
N GLY A 76 -7.66 -5.91 3.76
CA GLY A 76 -6.79 -6.51 4.74
C GLY A 76 -7.49 -7.51 5.63
N TYR A 77 -6.68 -8.25 6.37
CA TYR A 77 -7.15 -9.18 7.38
C TYR A 77 -6.28 -9.03 8.61
N TYR A 78 -6.93 -8.84 9.75
CA TYR A 78 -6.28 -8.80 11.05
C TYR A 78 -6.54 -10.12 11.76
N ASP A 79 -5.51 -10.70 12.37
CA ASP A 79 -5.62 -11.90 13.20
C ASP A 79 -4.62 -11.84 14.35
N MET A 80 -5.16 -11.76 15.57
CA MET A 80 -4.39 -11.91 16.79
C MET A 80 -4.94 -13.08 17.61
N PRO A 81 -4.20 -14.19 17.74
CA PRO A 81 -4.58 -15.26 18.65
C PRO A 81 -4.34 -14.82 20.10
N LEU A 82 -5.40 -14.71 20.89
CA LEU A 82 -5.28 -14.62 22.35
C LEU A 82 -5.16 -16.03 22.93
N GLY A 83 -4.12 -16.27 23.73
CA GLY A 83 -3.65 -17.60 24.13
C GLY A 83 -4.67 -18.57 24.76
N SER A 84 -5.88 -18.13 25.13
CA SER A 84 -6.94 -18.97 25.71
C SER A 84 -8.26 -19.01 24.93
N GLY A 85 -8.29 -18.62 23.65
CA GLY A 85 -9.33 -19.08 22.73
C GLY A 85 -10.43 -18.09 22.32
N ASN A 86 -10.21 -16.78 22.44
CA ASN A 86 -11.02 -15.77 21.75
C ASN A 86 -10.06 -14.72 21.17
N GLY A 87 -9.42 -15.04 20.05
CA GLY A 87 -8.63 -14.08 19.30
C GLY A 87 -9.49 -12.95 18.72
N CYS A 88 -8.83 -11.94 18.19
CA CYS A 88 -9.47 -10.89 17.43
C CYS A 88 -9.13 -11.09 15.97
N SER A 89 -10.17 -11.34 15.16
CA SER A 89 -10.02 -11.47 13.72
C SER A 89 -11.15 -10.78 12.99
N PHE A 90 -10.75 -9.95 12.02
CA PHE A 90 -11.69 -9.18 11.22
C PHE A 90 -11.09 -8.88 9.84
N PHE A 91 -11.98 -8.72 8.88
CA PHE A 91 -11.63 -8.21 7.57
C PHE A 91 -11.68 -6.69 7.58
N LEU A 92 -10.80 -6.07 6.80
CA LEU A 92 -10.64 -4.63 6.69
C LEU A 92 -10.74 -4.22 5.23
N GLU A 93 -11.45 -3.15 4.93
CA GLU A 93 -11.48 -2.54 3.60
C GLU A 93 -11.50 -1.02 3.69
N GLY A 94 -11.03 -0.36 2.64
CA GLY A 94 -11.07 1.10 2.55
C GLY A 94 -10.76 1.59 1.14
N GLN A 95 -10.97 2.88 0.91
CA GLN A 95 -10.70 3.51 -0.37
C GLN A 95 -9.65 4.62 -0.18
N LEU A 96 -8.57 4.55 -0.95
CA LEU A 96 -7.58 5.63 -1.03
C LEU A 96 -8.23 6.81 -1.76
N ALA A 97 -8.63 7.84 -1.02
CA ALA A 97 -9.27 9.04 -1.55
C ALA A 97 -8.24 10.10 -1.98
N GLU A 98 -7.19 10.27 -1.18
CA GLU A 98 -6.09 11.17 -1.47
C GLU A 98 -4.78 10.55 -1.04
N ALA A 99 -3.74 10.98 -1.72
CA ALA A 99 -2.44 10.46 -1.45
C ALA A 99 -1.76 11.22 -0.30
N GLY A 100 -1.72 10.59 0.87
CA GLY A 100 -0.94 11.02 2.03
C GLY A 100 -1.76 11.24 3.28
N LYS A 101 -2.04 10.16 4.03
CA LYS A 101 -1.66 9.95 5.44
C LYS A 101 -2.62 9.01 6.11
N GLU A 102 -3.92 9.07 5.85
CA GLU A 102 -4.91 8.30 6.59
C GLU A 102 -6.07 7.89 5.69
N VAL A 103 -6.50 6.65 5.84
CA VAL A 103 -7.55 6.02 5.04
C VAL A 103 -8.68 5.68 5.98
N ALA A 104 -9.90 6.12 5.67
CA ALA A 104 -11.09 5.63 6.36
C ALA A 104 -11.28 4.15 5.99
N VAL A 105 -11.49 3.31 7.00
CA VAL A 105 -11.62 1.86 6.83
C VAL A 105 -12.86 1.35 7.54
N LYS A 106 -13.43 0.29 6.98
CA LYS A 106 -14.46 -0.52 7.62
C LYS A 106 -13.83 -1.82 8.07
N ALA A 107 -14.13 -2.22 9.31
CA ALA A 107 -13.73 -3.49 9.90
C ALA A 107 -14.97 -4.32 10.22
N TYR A 108 -14.97 -5.59 9.83
CA TYR A 108 -16.12 -6.48 10.05
C TYR A 108 -15.71 -7.95 9.97
N PHE A 109 -16.49 -8.82 10.62
CA PHE A 109 -16.42 -10.26 10.36
C PHE A 109 -17.21 -10.59 9.08
N PRO A 110 -16.62 -11.28 8.09
CA PRO A 110 -17.34 -11.65 6.86
C PRO A 110 -18.64 -12.43 7.16
N GLY A 111 -19.76 -11.92 6.64
CA GLY A 111 -21.09 -12.51 6.87
C GLY A 111 -21.85 -12.02 8.12
N SER A 112 -21.25 -11.17 8.95
CA SER A 112 -21.95 -10.42 10.02
C SER A 112 -22.51 -9.10 9.49
N ASP A 113 -23.67 -8.61 9.91
CA ASP A 113 -24.15 -7.27 9.52
C ASP A 113 -23.44 -6.12 10.25
N GLU A 114 -22.68 -6.43 11.30
CA GLU A 114 -21.93 -5.45 12.07
C GLU A 114 -20.73 -4.94 11.27
N VAL A 115 -20.62 -3.61 11.18
CA VAL A 115 -19.50 -2.90 10.57
C VAL A 115 -19.02 -1.85 11.55
N VAL A 116 -17.72 -1.86 11.80
CA VAL A 116 -17.03 -0.92 12.65
C VAL A 116 -16.19 0.02 11.80
N GLU A 117 -16.41 1.31 11.98
CA GLU A 117 -15.59 2.34 11.33
C GLU A 117 -14.21 2.45 11.99
N GLY A 118 -13.22 2.86 11.21
CA GLY A 118 -11.85 3.04 11.68
C GLY A 118 -11.02 3.89 10.73
N SER A 119 -9.72 3.96 11.02
CA SER A 119 -8.74 4.56 10.15
C SER A 119 -7.43 3.78 10.09
N LEU A 120 -6.79 3.81 8.93
CA LEU A 120 -5.45 3.27 8.71
C LEU A 120 -4.53 4.40 8.26
N LYS A 121 -3.56 4.74 9.11
CA LYS A 121 -2.60 5.81 8.86
C LYS A 121 -1.26 5.26 8.39
N GLN A 122 -0.77 5.73 7.25
CA GLN A 122 0.54 5.35 6.75
C GLN A 122 1.65 6.12 7.46
N GLU A 123 2.69 5.39 7.82
CA GLU A 123 4.00 5.89 8.24
C GLU A 123 5.09 5.27 7.35
N GLU A 124 6.35 5.66 7.54
CA GLU A 124 7.45 5.27 6.63
C GLU A 124 7.62 3.74 6.50
N GLN A 125 7.54 3.00 7.60
CA GLN A 125 7.69 1.53 7.63
C GLN A 125 6.60 0.85 8.47
N ALA A 126 5.52 1.57 8.75
CA ALA A 126 4.47 1.12 9.63
C ALA A 126 3.12 1.64 9.17
N VAL A 127 2.07 1.06 9.71
CA VAL A 127 0.73 1.60 9.68
C VAL A 127 0.22 1.73 11.11
N THR A 128 -0.61 2.73 11.36
CA THR A 128 -1.35 2.86 12.61
C THR A 128 -2.82 2.54 12.31
N LEU A 129 -3.33 1.44 12.86
CA LEU A 129 -4.72 1.00 12.72
C LEU A 129 -5.52 1.43 13.95
N LYS A 130 -6.60 2.16 13.73
CA LYS A 130 -7.52 2.60 14.78
C LYS A 130 -8.94 2.19 14.44
N LEU A 131 -9.67 1.63 15.40
CA LEU A 131 -11.08 1.27 15.28
C LEU A 131 -11.93 2.06 16.27
N ALA A 132 -13.15 2.39 15.87
CA ALA A 132 -14.11 3.10 16.72
C ALA A 132 -14.72 2.20 17.80
N ALA A 133 -14.78 0.89 17.55
CA ALA A 133 -15.35 -0.12 18.43
C ALA A 133 -14.72 -1.49 18.16
N ASN A 134 -15.14 -2.50 18.91
CA ASN A 134 -14.69 -3.88 18.70
C ASN A 134 -15.47 -4.52 17.55
N PRO A 135 -14.85 -4.98 16.44
CA PRO A 135 -15.54 -5.62 15.31
C PRO A 135 -15.99 -7.06 15.58
N GLY A 136 -15.82 -7.54 16.82
CA GLY A 136 -16.17 -8.88 17.29
C GLY A 136 -14.99 -9.56 17.99
N GLY A 137 -15.27 -10.40 18.99
CA GLY A 137 -14.24 -11.10 19.77
C GLY A 137 -13.61 -10.24 20.87
N GLN A 138 -12.39 -10.56 21.31
CA GLN A 138 -11.64 -9.75 22.28
C GLN A 138 -10.39 -9.19 21.59
N CYS A 139 -10.48 -7.94 21.13
CA CYS A 139 -9.36 -7.24 20.47
C CYS A 139 -8.47 -6.51 21.46
N ASP A 140 -7.20 -6.33 21.08
CA ASP A 140 -6.23 -5.59 21.87
C ASP A 140 -6.73 -4.15 22.09
N PRO A 141 -6.73 -3.64 23.34
CA PRO A 141 -7.19 -2.29 23.64
C PRO A 141 -6.45 -1.19 22.87
N SER A 142 -5.24 -1.44 22.38
CA SER A 142 -4.44 -0.50 21.58
C SER A 142 -5.06 -0.19 20.22
N LEU A 143 -5.92 -1.07 19.68
CA LEU A 143 -6.69 -0.78 18.47
C LEU A 143 -7.68 0.38 18.67
N TYR A 144 -7.95 0.77 19.91
CA TYR A 144 -8.80 1.91 20.25
C TYR A 144 -7.96 3.12 20.69
N GLY A 145 -8.59 4.28 20.81
CA GLY A 145 -7.90 5.50 21.27
C GLY A 145 -6.92 6.04 20.24
N GLU A 146 -5.62 5.89 20.45
CA GLU A 146 -4.57 6.36 19.53
C GLU A 146 -4.31 5.41 18.35
N GLY A 147 -4.72 4.14 18.47
CA GLY A 147 -4.50 3.10 17.45
C GLY A 147 -3.24 2.28 17.68
N GLU A 148 -3.22 1.08 17.07
CA GLU A 148 -2.12 0.13 17.15
C GLU A 148 -1.14 0.40 16.01
N LYS A 149 0.13 0.60 16.36
CA LYS A 149 1.21 0.76 15.38
C LYS A 149 1.80 -0.60 15.01
N LEU A 150 1.68 -0.95 13.73
CA LEU A 150 2.06 -2.22 13.15
C LEU A 150 3.16 -1.99 12.10
N PHE A 151 4.29 -2.67 12.26
CA PHE A 151 5.46 -2.51 11.38
C PHE A 151 5.45 -3.54 10.27
N LEU A 152 5.83 -3.12 9.06
CA LEU A 152 5.97 -4.03 7.92
C LEU A 152 7.04 -5.08 8.23
N SER A 153 6.62 -6.34 8.38
CA SER A 153 7.50 -7.48 8.61
C SER A 153 7.93 -8.14 7.30
N GLN A 154 7.01 -8.22 6.33
CA GLN A 154 7.27 -8.90 5.06
C GLN A 154 6.54 -8.22 3.89
N PRO A 155 7.27 -7.56 2.97
CA PRO A 155 6.69 -7.11 1.70
C PRO A 155 6.20 -8.29 0.85
N ALA A 156 5.11 -8.09 0.11
CA ALA A 156 4.52 -9.11 -0.76
C ALA A 156 4.01 -8.53 -2.09
N GLY A 157 3.78 -9.42 -3.06
CA GLY A 157 3.36 -9.08 -4.43
C GLY A 157 1.95 -9.52 -4.81
N TYR A 158 1.07 -9.75 -3.84
CA TYR A 158 -0.36 -10.00 -4.10
C TYR A 158 -1.12 -8.69 -4.30
N LEU A 159 -2.28 -8.76 -4.95
CA LEU A 159 -3.12 -7.60 -5.27
C LEU A 159 -4.03 -7.20 -4.10
N ARG A 160 -4.72 -8.17 -3.51
CA ARG A 160 -5.70 -7.92 -2.43
C ARG A 160 -5.87 -9.13 -1.53
N VAL A 161 -6.47 -8.93 -0.36
CA VAL A 161 -6.89 -9.99 0.55
C VAL A 161 -8.37 -10.27 0.34
N GLY A 162 -8.77 -11.53 0.39
CA GLY A 162 -10.17 -11.96 0.27
C GLY A 162 -10.51 -13.05 1.27
N VAL A 163 -11.80 -13.28 1.47
CA VAL A 163 -12.32 -14.35 2.32
C VAL A 163 -13.37 -15.13 1.54
N LEU A 164 -13.27 -16.47 1.54
CA LEU A 164 -14.23 -17.32 0.85
C LEU A 164 -15.63 -17.25 1.48
N SER A 165 -16.66 -17.00 0.67
CA SER A 165 -18.07 -16.96 1.08
C SER A 165 -18.72 -18.35 1.11
N GLN A 166 -18.09 -19.32 0.44
CA GLN A 166 -18.50 -20.71 0.31
C GLN A 166 -17.26 -21.59 0.08
N ASP A 167 -17.43 -22.91 0.20
CA ASP A 167 -16.37 -23.84 -0.20
C ASP A 167 -16.05 -23.67 -1.69
N ALA A 168 -14.76 -23.53 -2.02
CA ALA A 168 -14.32 -23.23 -3.38
C ALA A 168 -13.46 -24.37 -3.93
N LYS A 169 -13.75 -24.79 -5.17
CA LYS A 169 -12.88 -25.72 -5.88
C LYS A 169 -11.64 -24.98 -6.38
N LEU A 170 -10.48 -25.56 -6.12
CA LEU A 170 -9.21 -24.99 -6.55
C LEU A 170 -8.78 -25.61 -7.88
N TYR A 171 -8.57 -24.78 -8.90
CA TYR A 171 -8.18 -25.22 -10.23
C TYR A 171 -6.70 -24.94 -10.51
N GLY A 172 -6.10 -25.75 -11.39
CA GLY A 172 -4.71 -25.57 -11.82
C GLY A 172 -4.50 -24.37 -12.76
N ASP A 173 -5.53 -23.99 -13.51
CA ASP A 173 -5.49 -22.97 -14.56
C ASP A 173 -6.74 -22.08 -14.59
N ALA A 174 -6.66 -20.97 -15.31
CA ALA A 174 -7.75 -20.02 -15.53
C ALA A 174 -8.82 -20.52 -16.52
N LYS A 175 -8.77 -21.80 -16.93
CA LYS A 175 -9.81 -22.43 -17.76
C LYS A 175 -10.69 -23.38 -16.94
N LYS A 176 -10.36 -23.59 -15.67
CA LYS A 176 -11.01 -24.55 -14.79
C LYS A 176 -11.00 -25.97 -15.37
N SER A 177 -9.92 -26.36 -16.04
CA SER A 177 -9.84 -27.63 -16.76
C SER A 177 -10.00 -28.84 -15.83
N GLU A 178 -9.37 -28.79 -14.66
CA GLU A 178 -9.42 -29.85 -13.64
C GLU A 178 -9.26 -29.26 -12.23
N ALA A 179 -10.12 -29.70 -11.31
CA ALA A 179 -10.02 -29.33 -9.90
C ALA A 179 -8.94 -30.17 -9.23
N LYS A 180 -8.00 -29.52 -8.53
CA LYS A 180 -6.87 -30.16 -7.84
C LYS A 180 -6.98 -30.14 -6.32
N GLY A 181 -8.06 -29.57 -5.80
CA GLY A 181 -8.31 -29.44 -4.37
C GLY A 181 -9.54 -28.60 -4.08
N GLN A 182 -9.74 -28.31 -2.81
CA GLN A 182 -10.81 -27.44 -2.33
C GLN A 182 -10.29 -26.58 -1.18
N LEU A 183 -10.90 -25.42 -1.00
CA LEU A 183 -10.74 -24.56 0.17
C LEU A 183 -12.10 -24.42 0.86
N GLU A 184 -12.07 -24.27 2.18
CA GLU A 184 -13.28 -24.20 2.99
C GLU A 184 -13.79 -22.76 3.05
N LYS A 185 -15.10 -22.61 3.22
CA LYS A 185 -15.71 -21.33 3.54
C LYS A 185 -14.97 -20.65 4.72
N PHE A 186 -14.81 -19.34 4.64
CA PHE A 186 -14.04 -18.49 5.57
C PHE A 186 -12.51 -18.63 5.51
N SER A 187 -11.93 -19.46 4.64
CA SER A 187 -10.49 -19.38 4.37
C SER A 187 -10.12 -17.98 3.86
N VAL A 188 -9.06 -17.42 4.45
CA VAL A 188 -8.46 -16.15 4.05
C VAL A 188 -7.44 -16.41 2.95
N VAL A 189 -7.57 -15.68 1.85
CA VAL A 189 -6.75 -15.87 0.65
C VAL A 189 -6.12 -14.57 0.18
N LEU A 190 -4.94 -14.70 -0.43
CA LEU A 190 -4.19 -13.66 -1.09
C LEU A 190 -4.46 -13.75 -2.59
N VAL A 191 -5.07 -12.72 -3.19
CA VAL A 191 -5.35 -12.65 -4.63
C VAL A 191 -4.09 -12.22 -5.36
N LEU A 192 -3.56 -13.09 -6.22
CA LEU A 192 -2.31 -12.90 -6.95
C LEU A 192 -2.51 -12.32 -8.36
N ALA A 193 -3.61 -12.69 -9.01
CA ALA A 193 -3.95 -12.25 -10.36
C ALA A 193 -5.46 -12.39 -10.61
N GLU A 194 -5.98 -11.65 -11.60
CA GLU A 194 -7.37 -11.73 -12.03
C GLU A 194 -7.43 -11.91 -13.55
N GLU A 195 -8.25 -12.85 -14.03
CA GLU A 195 -8.41 -13.12 -15.46
C GLU A 195 -9.85 -13.60 -15.73
N ASN A 196 -10.59 -12.85 -16.57
CA ASN A 196 -11.92 -13.25 -17.05
C ASN A 196 -12.91 -13.69 -15.94
N GLY A 197 -12.94 -12.98 -14.81
CA GLY A 197 -13.81 -13.31 -13.66
C GLY A 197 -13.30 -14.44 -12.77
N LEU A 198 -12.06 -14.89 -12.99
CA LEU A 198 -11.34 -15.82 -12.13
C LEU A 198 -10.22 -15.12 -11.39
N LEU A 199 -9.89 -15.66 -10.22
CA LEU A 199 -8.85 -15.17 -9.35
C LEU A 199 -7.81 -16.26 -9.17
N GLN A 200 -6.53 -15.96 -9.45
CA GLN A 200 -5.44 -16.77 -8.94
C GLN A 200 -5.23 -16.37 -7.48
N ILE A 201 -5.27 -17.34 -6.58
CA ILE A 201 -5.14 -17.13 -5.14
C ILE A 201 -4.04 -17.99 -4.55
N ALA A 202 -3.56 -17.60 -3.36
CA ALA A 202 -2.87 -18.47 -2.42
C ALA A 202 -3.55 -18.38 -1.04
N GLU A 203 -3.61 -19.48 -0.30
CA GLU A 203 -3.99 -19.42 1.12
C GLU A 203 -2.93 -18.65 1.91
N MET A 204 -3.32 -17.99 3.00
CA MET A 204 -2.42 -17.15 3.81
C MET A 204 -1.17 -17.90 4.31
N ASN A 205 -1.31 -19.17 4.69
CA ASN A 205 -0.22 -20.06 5.09
C ASN A 205 0.58 -20.65 3.90
N GLN A 206 0.20 -20.30 2.67
CA GLN A 206 0.72 -20.81 1.39
C GLN A 206 0.59 -22.33 1.19
N ALA A 207 -0.25 -23.02 1.94
CA ALA A 207 -0.48 -24.47 1.80
C ALA A 207 -1.19 -24.81 0.49
N ALA A 208 -1.97 -23.87 -0.05
CA ALA A 208 -2.70 -24.02 -1.30
C ALA A 208 -2.53 -22.80 -2.21
N LYS A 209 -2.48 -23.05 -3.52
CA LYS A 209 -2.45 -22.02 -4.59
C LYS A 209 -3.19 -22.53 -5.82
N GLY A 210 -3.99 -21.70 -6.46
CA GLY A 210 -4.70 -22.08 -7.68
C GLY A 210 -5.71 -21.03 -8.10
N TRP A 211 -6.62 -21.40 -8.99
CA TRP A 211 -7.65 -20.51 -9.52
C TRP A 211 -9.00 -20.81 -8.89
N ILE A 212 -9.74 -19.76 -8.56
CA ILE A 212 -11.13 -19.79 -8.08
C ILE A 212 -11.96 -18.78 -8.88
N SER A 213 -13.27 -18.83 -8.73
CA SER A 213 -14.22 -17.85 -9.28
C SER A 213 -14.23 -16.59 -8.40
N ALA A 214 -14.37 -15.40 -8.98
CA ALA A 214 -14.39 -14.17 -8.19
C ALA A 214 -15.61 -14.05 -7.26
N ASP A 215 -16.73 -14.66 -7.62
CA ASP A 215 -17.98 -14.73 -6.83
C ASP A 215 -17.90 -15.71 -5.66
N GLU A 216 -16.83 -16.50 -5.53
CA GLU A 216 -16.56 -17.33 -4.36
C GLU A 216 -15.99 -16.54 -3.17
N LEU A 217 -15.64 -15.25 -3.36
CA LEU A 217 -15.27 -14.35 -2.26
C LEU A 217 -16.50 -13.61 -1.71
N PHE A 218 -16.44 -13.26 -0.42
CA PHE A 218 -17.36 -12.25 0.12
C PHE A 218 -17.20 -10.92 -0.65
N PRO A 219 -18.31 -10.24 -1.00
CA PRO A 219 -18.23 -8.92 -1.59
C PRO A 219 -17.70 -7.91 -0.56
N LEU A 220 -17.02 -6.89 -1.07
CA LEU A 220 -16.64 -5.68 -0.33
C LEU A 220 -17.89 -4.85 0.01
N ARG A 221 -17.88 -4.04 1.09
CA ARG A 221 -19.05 -3.32 1.62
C ARG A 221 -18.97 -1.78 1.60
#